data_AF-A0A7J3T1X2-F1
#
_entry.id   AF-A0A7J3T1X2-F1
#
_cell.length_a   1.000
_cell.length_b   1.000
_cell.length_c   1.000
_cell.angle_alpha   90.00
_cell.angle_beta   90.00
_cell.angle_gamma   90.00
#
_symmetry.space_group_name_H-M   'P 1'
#
loop_
_entity.id
_entity.type
_entity.pdbx_description
1 polymer ?
#
loop_
_entity_poly.entity_id
_entity_poly.type
_entity_poly.pdbx_seq_one_letter_code
_entity_poly.pdbx_strand_id
1 'polypeptide(L)' 'MRLIDEQTSMPVQSRISSAEKKRLRRVDYRSELRSWVQQVILEAEKNKDVNKRDQFLVLLSEL' A
#
# COMPACT_ATOMS: atom_id res chain seq x y z
N MET A 1 35.11 -28.70 26.13
CA MET A 1 34.33 -29.72 25.40
C MET A 1 32.85 -29.48 25.66
N ARG A 2 32.02 -29.52 24.59
CA ARG A 2 30.57 -29.88 24.44
C ARG A 2 29.59 -29.40 25.54
N LEU A 3 28.65 -28.48 25.25
CA LEU A 3 27.36 -28.62 24.53
C LEU A 3 26.33 -29.50 25.26
N ILE A 4 25.22 -28.89 25.69
CA ILE A 4 23.79 -29.32 25.74
C ILE A 4 23.03 -28.05 26.19
N ASP A 5 22.44 -27.30 25.27
CA ASP A 5 21.03 -27.35 24.86
C ASP A 5 20.07 -26.85 25.95
N GLU A 6 19.79 -25.54 25.94
CA GLU A 6 18.55 -25.01 26.48
C GLU A 6 17.91 -24.11 25.44
N GLN A 7 17.12 -24.77 24.59
CA GLN A 7 16.19 -24.19 23.65
C GLN A 7 15.04 -23.61 24.46
N THR A 8 14.99 -22.29 24.65
CA THR A 8 13.74 -21.63 25.02
C THR A 8 13.74 -20.15 24.62
N SER A 9 12.76 -19.83 23.79
CA SER A 9 12.07 -18.54 23.76
C SER A 9 12.74 -17.40 22.98
N MET A 10 12.20 -17.22 21.76
CA MET A 10 12.31 -16.06 20.87
C MET A 10 12.23 -14.69 21.60
N PRO A 11 12.79 -13.61 21.01
CA PRO A 11 12.08 -12.92 19.94
C PRO A 11 12.98 -12.62 18.73
N VAL A 12 12.86 -13.42 17.68
CA VAL A 12 13.30 -13.05 16.31
C VAL A 12 12.32 -12.00 15.72
N GLN A 13 11.90 -11.02 16.53
CA GLN A 13 11.12 -9.85 16.09
C GLN A 13 12.03 -8.64 15.80
N SER A 14 13.35 -8.77 15.98
CA SER A 14 14.30 -7.67 15.82
C SER A 14 14.84 -7.46 14.40
N ARG A 15 14.40 -8.25 13.40
CA ARG A 15 14.81 -8.08 11.98
C ARG A 15 13.69 -7.90 10.98
N ILE A 16 12.43 -8.10 11.36
CA ILE A 16 11.27 -7.91 10.45
C ILE A 16 10.86 -6.43 10.42
N SER A 17 11.05 -5.71 11.51
CA SER A 17 10.67 -4.30 11.66
C SER A 17 11.48 -3.34 10.77
N SER A 18 12.65 -3.71 10.26
CA SER A 18 13.41 -2.84 9.34
C SER A 18 12.99 -2.99 7.88
N ALA A 19 12.49 -4.17 7.47
CA ALA A 19 12.01 -4.43 6.12
C ALA A 19 10.58 -3.91 5.90
N GLU A 20 9.67 -4.08 6.88
CA GLU A 20 8.33 -3.46 6.85
C GLU A 20 8.41 -1.93 6.96
N LYS A 21 9.29 -1.41 7.82
CA LYS A 21 9.50 0.05 7.96
C LYS A 21 10.22 0.67 6.76
N LYS A 22 10.94 -0.12 5.96
CA LYS A 22 11.45 0.30 4.64
C LYS A 22 10.37 0.29 3.57
N ARG A 23 9.41 -0.64 3.59
CA ARG A 23 8.25 -0.64 2.67
C ARG A 23 7.31 0.54 2.93
N LEU A 24 7.14 0.93 4.19
CA LEU A 24 6.42 2.15 4.58
C LEU A 24 7.09 3.45 4.09
N ARG A 25 8.34 3.41 3.60
CA ARG A 25 9.14 4.62 3.43
C ARG A 25 9.11 5.28 2.06
N ARG A 26 8.52 4.66 1.04
CA ARG A 26 8.37 5.24 -0.31
C ARG A 26 7.23 4.56 -1.05
N VAL A 27 6.01 4.71 -0.59
CA VAL A 27 4.94 4.59 -1.57
C VAL A 27 5.05 5.84 -2.43
N ASP A 28 5.26 5.63 -3.72
CA ASP A 28 5.32 6.72 -4.67
C ASP A 28 3.99 7.46 -4.60
N TYR A 29 4.01 8.69 -4.09
CA TYR A 29 2.84 9.55 -3.94
C TYR A 29 1.97 9.57 -5.21
N ARG A 30 2.63 9.55 -6.38
CA ARG A 30 1.94 9.52 -7.67
C ARG A 30 1.19 8.20 -7.89
N SER A 31 1.75 7.09 -7.44
CA SER A 31 1.12 5.76 -7.53
C SER A 31 -0.09 5.63 -6.58
N GLU A 32 0.00 6.20 -5.37
CA GLU A 32 -1.13 6.27 -4.43
C GLU A 32 -2.26 7.14 -4.96
N LEU A 33 -1.93 8.33 -5.46
CA LEU A 33 -2.91 9.24 -6.04
C LEU A 33 -3.61 8.61 -7.25
N ARG A 34 -2.85 7.95 -8.13
CA ARG A 34 -3.42 7.23 -9.28
C ARG A 34 -4.37 6.11 -8.85
N SER A 35 -3.99 5.31 -7.86
CA SER A 35 -4.85 4.25 -7.32
C SER A 35 -6.13 4.82 -6.72
N TRP A 36 -6.02 5.92 -5.96
CA TRP A 36 -7.16 6.57 -5.36
C TRP A 36 -8.13 7.13 -6.42
N VAL A 37 -7.63 7.79 -7.46
CA VAL A 37 -8.46 8.30 -8.57
C VAL A 37 -9.18 7.16 -9.29
N GLN A 38 -8.53 6.03 -9.52
CA GLN A 38 -9.17 4.86 -10.10
C GLN A 38 -10.32 4.31 -9.24
N GLN A 39 -10.17 4.28 -7.92
CA GLN A 39 -11.24 3.89 -7.00
C GLN A 39 -12.43 4.85 -7.06
N VAL A 40 -12.18 6.15 -7.16
CA VAL A 40 -13.24 7.15 -7.28
C VAL A 40 -14.01 7.00 -8.59
N ILE A 41 -13.34 6.68 -9.70
CA ILE A 41 -13.97 6.39 -10.99
C ILE A 41 -14.90 5.18 -10.88
N LEU A 42 -14.43 4.08 -10.27
CA LEU A 42 -15.24 2.87 -10.07
C LEU A 42 -16.48 3.14 -9.21
N GLU A 43 -16.34 3.94 -8.15
CA GLU A 43 -17.47 4.30 -7.29
C GLU A 43 -18.45 5.22 -8.03
N ALA A 44 -17.96 6.14 -8.88
CA ALA A 44 -18.80 6.97 -9.73
C ALA A 44 -19.59 6.14 -10.76
N GLU A 45 -18.94 5.16 -11.39
CA GLU A 45 -19.60 4.21 -12.31
C GLU A 45 -20.70 3.42 -11.62
N LYS A 46 -20.41 2.89 -10.42
CA LYS A 46 -21.38 2.14 -9.60
C LYS A 46 -22.58 3.02 -9.23
N ASN A 47 -22.35 4.29 -8.92
CA ASN A 47 -23.39 5.26 -8.59
C ASN A 47 -24.06 5.91 -9.81
N LYS A 48 -23.66 5.52 -11.03
CA LYS A 48 -24.12 6.11 -12.30
C LYS A 48 -23.90 7.63 -12.38
N ASP A 49 -22.92 8.14 -11.64
CA ASP A 49 -22.52 9.56 -11.65
C ASP A 49 -21.54 9.81 -12.80
N VAL A 50 -22.11 10.00 -14.00
CA VAL A 50 -21.35 10.16 -15.24
C VAL A 50 -20.48 11.43 -15.20
N ASN A 51 -21.00 12.53 -14.63
CA ASN A 51 -20.26 13.78 -14.52
C ASN A 51 -18.99 13.60 -13.67
N LYS A 52 -19.13 12.97 -12.50
CA LYS A 52 -17.99 12.71 -11.63
C LYS A 52 -17.00 11.76 -12.29
N ARG A 53 -17.48 10.67 -12.90
CA ARG A 53 -16.63 9.73 -13.64
C ARG A 53 -15.79 10.44 -14.70
N ASP A 54 -16.42 11.25 -15.54
CA ASP A 54 -15.75 11.91 -16.65
C ASP A 54 -14.73 12.95 -16.16
N GLN A 55 -15.03 13.69 -15.08
CA GLN A 55 -14.07 14.59 -14.43
C GLN A 55 -12.82 13.85 -13.93
N PHE A 56 -13.00 12.71 -13.24
CA PHE A 56 -11.87 11.95 -12.72
C PHE A 56 -11.12 11.18 -13.83
N LEU A 57 -11.75 10.85 -14.95
CA LEU A 57 -11.08 10.31 -16.14
C LEU A 57 -10.14 11.35 -16.77
N VAL A 58 -10.56 12.61 -16.87
CA VAL A 58 -9.69 13.72 -17.31
C VAL A 58 -8.50 13.86 -16.35
N LEU A 59 -8.76 13.93 -15.05
CA LEU A 59 -7.70 14.02 -14.04
C LEU A 59 -6.71 12.84 -14.11
N LEU A 60 -7.20 11.62 -14.34
CA LEU A 60 -6.35 10.42 -14.48
C LEU A 60 -5.43 10.51 -15.70
N SER A 61 -5.84 11.20 -16.76
CA SER A 61 -5.05 11.38 -17.99
C SER A 61 -3.92 12.42 -17.82
N GLU A 62 -4.07 13.34 -16.87
CA GLU A 62 -3.09 14.39 -16.55
C GLU A 62 -2.09 13.94 -15.47
N LEU A 63 -2.40 12.84 -14.75
CA LEU A 63 -1.59 12.28 -13.68
C LEU A 63 -0.42 11.43 -14.16
#